data_AF-A0A3Q8VID6-F1
#
_entry.id   AF-A0A3Q8VID6-F1
#
_cell.length_a   1.000
_cell.length_b   1.000
_cell.length_c   1.000
_cell.angle_alpha   90.00
_cell.angle_beta   90.00
_cell.angle_gamma   90.00
#
_symmetry.space_group_name_H-M   'P 1'
#
loop_
_entity.id
_entity.type
_entity.pdbx_description
1 polymer ?
#
loop_
_entity_poly.entity_id
_entity_poly.type
_entity_poly.pdbx_seq_one_letter_code
_entity_poly.pdbx_strand_id
1 'polypeptide(L)'
;LLSYQVEELNDFALGEHEFAEIEQEHKRLANSTALIESCQLALMLLSEGEEANIESLLNRAVHISAELESVDSELANVGGMLNDALIQVQESSSELQRYLDKLELDPEHFAMLEARLSKAMQLARKHQVMPSELYQHHQQLLAELGSLDSDEQKLEEIEQQLEASKQNYLTQAQKLSQSRSRYAKELDKLVTASIHELNMPKGKFSIAVEFS
;
A
#
# COMPACT_ATOMS: atom_id res chain seq x y z
N LEU A 1 -0.57 10.01 13.50
CA LEU A 1 -0.79 8.60 13.12
C LEU A 1 -1.09 8.49 11.63
N LEU A 2 -2.11 9.19 11.12
CA LEU A 2 -2.48 9.23 9.70
C LEU A 2 -1.32 9.64 8.77
N SER A 3 -0.62 10.74 9.07
CA SER A 3 0.54 11.19 8.28
C SER A 3 1.63 10.12 8.12
N TYR A 4 1.88 9.32 9.15
CA TYR A 4 2.86 8.23 9.10
C TYR A 4 2.38 7.06 8.23
N GLN A 5 1.08 6.76 8.25
CA GLN A 5 0.49 5.73 7.38
C GLN A 5 0.58 6.15 5.90
N VAL A 6 0.31 7.41 5.60
CA VAL A 6 0.43 7.99 4.26
C VAL A 6 1.87 8.00 3.78
N GLU A 7 2.82 8.42 4.62
CA GLU A 7 4.26 8.43 4.28
C GLU A 7 4.76 7.02 3.93
N GLU A 8 4.42 6.01 4.73
CA GLU A 8 4.81 4.61 4.45
C GLU A 8 4.24 4.07 3.13
N LEU A 9 2.99 4.43 2.79
CA LEU A 9 2.36 4.01 1.53
C LEU A 9 2.85 4.81 0.32
N ASN A 10 3.24 6.08 0.53
CA ASN A 10 3.93 6.90 -0.47
C ASN A 10 5.31 6.32 -0.81
N ASP A 11 6.08 5.89 0.19
CA ASP A 11 7.39 5.26 -0.01
C ASP A 11 7.29 3.97 -0.84
N PHE A 12 6.22 3.19 -0.62
CA PHE A 12 5.98 1.98 -1.40
C PHE A 12 5.48 2.28 -2.83
N ALA A 13 4.76 3.39 -3.01
CA ALA A 13 4.27 3.89 -4.29
C ALA A 13 3.61 2.81 -5.16
N LEU A 14 2.67 2.07 -4.59
CA LEU A 14 1.88 1.09 -5.35
C LEU A 14 0.97 1.82 -6.34
N GLY A 15 1.04 1.44 -7.61
CA GLY A 15 0.19 1.93 -8.67
C GLY A 15 -1.22 1.35 -8.65
N GLU A 16 -2.12 2.00 -9.39
CA GLU A 16 -3.45 1.45 -9.67
C GLU A 16 -3.28 0.16 -10.50
N HIS A 17 -3.98 -0.91 -10.12
CA HIS A 17 -3.90 -2.24 -10.74
C HIS A 17 -2.55 -2.98 -10.66
N GLU A 18 -1.47 -2.31 -10.21
CA GLU A 18 -0.12 -2.89 -10.16
C GLU A 18 -0.08 -4.20 -9.36
N PHE A 19 -0.80 -4.30 -8.23
CA PHE A 19 -0.84 -5.54 -7.46
C PHE A 19 -1.35 -6.73 -8.26
N ALA A 20 -2.38 -6.53 -9.09
CA ALA A 20 -2.95 -7.60 -9.91
C ALA A 20 -1.99 -8.03 -11.03
N GLU A 21 -1.26 -7.07 -11.61
CA GLU A 21 -0.23 -7.33 -12.62
C GLU A 21 0.93 -8.15 -12.02
N ILE A 22 1.44 -7.72 -10.87
CA ILE A 22 2.48 -8.43 -10.12
C ILE A 22 2.01 -9.84 -9.75
N GLU A 23 0.79 -10.01 -9.23
CA GLU A 23 0.28 -11.33 -8.85
C GLU A 23 0.16 -12.27 -10.06
N GLN A 24 -0.35 -11.76 -11.18
CA GLN A 24 -0.47 -12.53 -12.42
C GLN A 24 0.90 -12.95 -12.95
N GLU A 25 1.86 -12.04 -12.96
CA GLU A 25 3.21 -12.31 -13.42
C GLU A 25 3.96 -13.27 -12.48
N HIS A 26 3.84 -13.08 -11.17
CA HIS A 26 4.36 -14.00 -10.17
C HIS A 26 3.89 -15.43 -10.43
N LYS A 27 2.58 -15.61 -10.66
CA LYS A 27 1.99 -16.93 -10.94
C LYS A 27 2.56 -17.55 -12.21
N ARG A 28 2.78 -16.75 -13.27
CA ARG A 28 3.38 -17.21 -14.53
C ARG A 28 4.83 -17.66 -14.31
N LEU A 29 5.62 -16.86 -13.60
CA LEU A 29 7.03 -17.17 -13.32
C LEU A 29 7.18 -18.35 -12.37
N ALA A 30 6.39 -18.42 -11.29
CA ALA A 30 6.41 -19.54 -10.34
C ALA A 30 6.11 -20.89 -11.01
N ASN A 31 5.13 -20.92 -11.92
CA ASN A 31 4.85 -22.12 -12.72
C ASN A 31 6.04 -22.50 -13.61
N SER A 32 6.76 -21.52 -14.15
CA SER A 32 7.94 -21.74 -14.99
C SER A 32 9.12 -22.25 -14.15
N THR A 33 9.32 -21.73 -12.94
CA THR A 33 10.33 -22.22 -12.00
C THR A 33 10.08 -23.67 -11.60
N ALA A 34 8.84 -24.01 -11.21
CA ALA A 34 8.47 -25.39 -10.87
C ALA A 34 8.67 -26.36 -12.04
N LEU A 35 8.43 -25.89 -13.27
CA LEU A 35 8.70 -26.66 -14.48
C LEU A 35 10.20 -26.90 -14.66
N ILE A 36 11.03 -25.87 -14.52
CA ILE A 36 12.50 -26.00 -14.59
C ILE A 36 13.03 -26.98 -13.55
N GLU A 37 12.63 -26.84 -12.29
CA GLU A 37 13.06 -27.73 -11.21
C GLU A 37 12.69 -29.18 -11.53
N SER A 38 11.49 -29.41 -12.05
CA SER A 38 11.04 -30.74 -12.46
C SER A 38 11.86 -31.30 -13.64
N CYS A 39 12.19 -30.46 -14.62
CA CYS A 39 13.04 -30.83 -15.74
C CYS A 39 14.47 -31.16 -15.29
N GLN A 40 15.05 -30.37 -14.39
CA GLN A 40 16.38 -30.62 -13.82
C GLN A 40 16.42 -31.92 -13.00
N LEU A 41 15.40 -32.18 -12.19
CA LEU A 41 15.26 -33.45 -11.47
C LEU A 41 15.17 -34.64 -12.44
N ALA A 42 14.41 -34.51 -13.52
CA ALA A 42 14.34 -35.54 -14.54
C ALA A 42 15.70 -35.78 -15.24
N LEU A 43 16.47 -34.72 -15.56
CA LEU A 43 17.83 -34.85 -16.09
C LEU A 43 18.78 -35.53 -15.11
N MET A 44 18.68 -35.21 -13.82
CA MET A 44 19.44 -35.88 -12.76
C MET A 44 19.18 -37.40 -12.74
N LEU A 45 17.92 -37.80 -12.89
CA LEU A 45 17.54 -39.22 -12.93
C LEU A 45 17.97 -39.90 -14.24
N LEU A 46 17.87 -39.20 -15.37
CA LEU A 46 18.13 -39.78 -16.70
C LEU A 46 19.63 -39.92 -16.99
N SER A 47 20.42 -38.86 -16.78
CA SER A 47 21.80 -38.79 -17.26
C SER A 47 22.82 -38.12 -16.32
N GLU A 48 22.42 -37.22 -15.42
CA GLU A 48 23.37 -36.39 -14.65
C GLU A 48 23.69 -36.89 -13.23
N GLY A 49 22.92 -37.85 -12.71
CA GLY A 49 23.13 -38.39 -11.36
C GLY A 49 24.47 -39.12 -11.22
N GLU A 50 25.30 -38.72 -10.26
CA GLU A 50 26.66 -39.24 -10.07
C GLU A 50 26.73 -40.68 -9.53
N GLU A 51 25.83 -41.06 -8.62
CA GLU A 51 25.83 -42.41 -8.02
C GLU A 51 25.18 -43.47 -8.92
N ALA A 52 24.03 -43.14 -9.49
CA ALA A 52 23.31 -43.95 -10.45
C ALA A 52 22.31 -43.09 -11.22
N ASN A 53 22.26 -43.29 -12.53
CA ASN A 53 21.26 -42.70 -13.42
C ASN A 53 20.78 -43.75 -14.43
N ILE A 54 19.65 -43.52 -15.08
CA ILE A 54 19.02 -44.49 -15.97
C ILE A 54 19.97 -44.86 -17.13
N GLU A 55 20.67 -43.88 -17.71
CA GLU A 55 21.61 -44.10 -18.80
C GLU A 55 22.76 -45.04 -18.41
N SER A 56 23.39 -44.83 -17.25
CA SER A 56 24.49 -45.66 -16.74
C SER A 56 24.04 -47.08 -16.39
N LEU A 57 22.82 -47.22 -15.84
CA LEU A 57 22.23 -48.53 -15.55
C LEU A 57 21.88 -49.30 -16.83
N LEU A 58 21.33 -48.62 -17.84
CA LEU A 58 21.05 -49.22 -19.15
C LEU A 58 22.33 -49.63 -19.87
N ASN A 59 23.37 -48.78 -19.87
CA ASN A 59 24.67 -49.15 -20.43
C ASN A 59 25.24 -50.43 -19.81
N ARG A 60 25.15 -50.57 -18.47
CA ARG A 60 25.55 -51.79 -17.78
C ARG A 60 24.70 -53.00 -18.18
N ALA A 61 23.39 -52.82 -18.32
CA ALA A 61 22.49 -53.89 -18.77
C ALA A 61 22.78 -54.32 -20.22
N VAL A 62 23.09 -53.39 -21.12
CA VAL A 62 23.51 -53.66 -22.50
C VAL A 62 24.80 -54.48 -22.52
N HIS A 63 25.80 -54.11 -21.72
CA HIS A 63 27.05 -54.87 -21.61
C HIS A 63 26.83 -56.31 -21.13
N ILE A 64 26.03 -56.50 -20.07
CA ILE A 64 25.69 -57.84 -19.56
C ILE A 64 24.93 -58.63 -20.61
N SER A 65 24.00 -58.01 -21.34
CA SER A 65 23.23 -58.68 -22.39
C SER A 65 24.12 -59.16 -23.54
N ALA A 66 25.17 -58.42 -23.89
CA ALA A 66 26.14 -58.84 -24.91
C ALA A 66 26.97 -60.06 -24.46
N GLU A 67 27.35 -60.12 -23.18
CA GLU A 67 28.00 -61.31 -22.61
C GLU A 67 27.05 -62.52 -22.65
N LEU A 68 25.77 -62.33 -22.32
CA LEU A 68 24.77 -63.40 -22.36
C LEU A 68 24.49 -63.88 -23.78
N GLU A 69 24.41 -62.99 -24.77
CA GLU A 69 24.25 -63.35 -26.19
C GLU A 69 25.40 -64.23 -26.69
N SER A 70 26.62 -64.01 -26.19
CA SER A 70 27.78 -64.85 -26.52
C SER A 70 27.68 -66.28 -26.00
N VAL A 71 26.84 -66.51 -24.98
CA VAL A 71 26.54 -67.83 -24.40
C VAL A 71 25.32 -68.47 -25.07
N ASP A 72 24.26 -67.68 -25.30
CA ASP A 72 23.02 -68.12 -25.93
C ASP A 72 22.48 -67.06 -26.90
N SER A 73 22.49 -67.39 -28.19
CA SER A 73 22.03 -66.51 -29.26
C SER A 73 20.54 -66.16 -29.20
N GLU A 74 19.71 -66.91 -28.45
CA GLU A 74 18.29 -66.56 -28.28
C GLU A 74 18.11 -65.22 -27.52
N LEU A 75 19.14 -64.77 -26.80
CA LEU A 75 19.11 -63.53 -26.01
C LEU A 75 19.45 -62.26 -26.82
N ALA A 76 19.81 -62.38 -28.10
CA ALA A 76 20.15 -61.24 -28.96
C ALA A 76 19.04 -60.16 -29.01
N ASN A 77 17.78 -60.59 -29.01
CA ASN A 77 16.63 -59.67 -29.03
C ASN A 77 16.54 -58.80 -27.76
N VAL A 78 16.92 -59.36 -26.60
CA VAL A 78 16.95 -58.60 -25.32
C VAL A 78 18.00 -57.49 -25.40
N GLY A 79 19.18 -57.79 -25.94
CA GLY A 79 20.24 -56.81 -26.15
C GLY A 79 19.82 -55.68 -27.08
N GLY A 80 19.15 -56.01 -28.19
CA GLY A 80 18.56 -55.04 -29.11
C GLY A 80 17.56 -54.09 -28.41
N MET A 81 16.60 -54.65 -27.67
CA MET A 81 15.62 -53.85 -26.93
C MET A 81 16.25 -52.93 -25.88
N LEU A 82 17.29 -53.39 -25.18
CA LEU A 82 18.01 -52.58 -24.20
C LEU A 82 18.80 -51.44 -24.86
N ASN A 83 19.40 -51.69 -26.02
CA ASN A 83 20.12 -50.67 -26.77
C ASN A 83 19.17 -49.61 -27.34
N ASP A 84 18.00 -50.02 -27.86
CA ASP A 84 16.96 -49.09 -28.30
C ASP A 84 16.45 -48.22 -27.14
N ALA A 85 16.23 -48.82 -25.97
CA ALA A 85 15.85 -48.08 -24.76
C ALA A 85 16.92 -47.06 -24.33
N LEU A 86 18.21 -47.44 -24.42
CA LEU A 86 19.32 -46.54 -24.13
C LEU A 86 19.33 -45.31 -25.06
N ILE A 87 19.15 -45.52 -26.37
CA ILE A 87 19.06 -44.43 -27.35
C ILE A 87 17.90 -43.49 -27.02
N GLN A 88 16.71 -44.04 -26.72
CA GLN A 88 15.53 -43.24 -26.38
C GLN A 88 15.72 -42.41 -25.11
N VAL A 89 16.43 -42.94 -24.10
CA VAL A 89 16.78 -42.19 -22.89
C VAL A 89 17.72 -41.03 -23.22
N GLN A 90 18.77 -41.27 -24.01
CA GLN A 90 19.72 -40.23 -24.42
C GLN A 90 19.07 -39.12 -25.25
N GLU A 91 18.17 -39.48 -26.17
CA GLU A 91 17.41 -38.52 -26.97
C GLU A 91 16.47 -37.69 -26.09
N SER A 92 15.77 -38.33 -25.15
CA SER A 92 14.88 -37.65 -24.20
C SER A 92 15.64 -36.66 -23.30
N SER A 93 16.78 -37.06 -22.75
CA SER A 93 17.65 -36.16 -21.98
C SER A 93 18.11 -34.96 -22.82
N SER A 94 18.53 -35.21 -24.06
CA SER A 94 18.99 -34.14 -24.98
C SER A 94 17.86 -33.18 -25.35
N GLU A 95 16.64 -33.67 -25.54
CA GLU A 95 15.47 -32.84 -25.81
C GLU A 95 15.07 -31.99 -24.58
N LEU A 96 15.12 -32.59 -23.39
CA LEU A 96 14.83 -31.91 -22.13
C LEU A 96 15.86 -30.81 -21.83
N GLN A 97 17.15 -31.06 -22.08
CA GLN A 97 18.20 -30.05 -21.96
C GLN A 97 17.95 -28.87 -22.92
N ARG A 98 17.67 -29.15 -24.20
CA ARG A 98 17.35 -28.10 -25.19
C ARG A 98 16.08 -27.32 -24.85
N TYR A 99 15.13 -27.95 -24.16
CA TYR A 99 13.93 -27.28 -23.69
C TYR A 99 14.27 -26.30 -22.55
N LEU A 100 15.11 -26.73 -21.59
CA LEU A 100 15.62 -25.87 -20.52
C LEU A 100 16.43 -24.70 -21.06
N ASP A 101 17.31 -24.93 -22.04
CA ASP A 101 18.14 -23.87 -22.65
C ASP A 101 17.32 -22.76 -23.34
N LYS A 102 16.09 -23.08 -23.77
CA LYS A 102 15.14 -22.11 -24.36
C LYS A 102 14.32 -21.37 -23.31
N LEU A 103 14.27 -21.89 -22.09
CA LEU A 103 13.54 -21.27 -20.99
C LEU A 103 14.41 -20.15 -20.41
N GLU A 104 14.30 -18.98 -21.03
CA GLU A 104 14.84 -17.74 -20.45
C GLU A 104 14.02 -17.40 -19.22
N LEU A 105 14.59 -17.69 -18.05
CA LEU A 105 14.11 -17.19 -16.77
C LEU A 105 15.08 -16.11 -16.31
N ASP A 106 14.53 -15.01 -15.82
CA ASP A 106 15.27 -13.93 -15.17
C ASP A 106 15.08 -14.09 -13.66
N PRO A 107 16.04 -14.73 -12.94
CA PRO A 107 15.92 -14.97 -11.52
C PRO A 107 15.96 -13.68 -10.71
N GLU A 108 16.66 -12.66 -11.20
CA GLU A 108 16.71 -11.35 -10.56
C GLU A 108 15.33 -10.68 -10.63
N HIS A 109 14.69 -10.72 -11.80
CA HIS A 109 13.34 -10.20 -11.96
C HIS A 109 12.33 -10.95 -11.07
N PHE A 110 12.39 -12.28 -11.01
CA PHE A 110 11.50 -13.05 -10.13
C PHE A 110 11.68 -12.68 -8.65
N ALA A 111 12.93 -12.55 -8.19
CA ALA A 111 13.23 -12.15 -6.81
C ALA A 111 12.77 -10.71 -6.50
N MET A 112 12.91 -9.77 -7.44
CA MET A 112 12.38 -8.41 -7.29
C MET A 112 10.85 -8.42 -7.16
N LEU A 113 10.20 -9.28 -7.94
CA LEU A 113 8.75 -9.40 -7.98
C LEU A 113 8.20 -10.05 -6.69
N GLU A 114 8.86 -11.08 -6.17
CA GLU A 114 8.59 -11.65 -4.84
C GLU A 114 8.75 -10.62 -3.72
N ALA A 115 9.84 -9.84 -3.73
CA ALA A 115 10.08 -8.80 -2.74
C ALA A 115 8.98 -7.73 -2.76
N ARG A 116 8.55 -7.30 -3.96
CA ARG A 116 7.48 -6.31 -4.11
C ARG A 116 6.12 -6.85 -3.68
N LEU A 117 5.79 -8.10 -4.04
CA LEU A 117 4.56 -8.79 -3.60
C LEU A 117 4.53 -8.96 -2.07
N SER A 118 5.64 -9.41 -1.47
CA SER A 118 5.76 -9.59 -0.02
C SER A 118 5.59 -8.27 0.72
N LYS A 119 6.19 -7.19 0.22
CA LYS A 119 6.01 -5.84 0.79
C LYS A 119 4.57 -5.37 0.70
N ALA A 120 3.89 -5.57 -0.45
CA ALA A 120 2.46 -5.26 -0.58
C ALA A 120 1.61 -6.02 0.44
N MET A 121 1.85 -7.31 0.63
CA MET A 121 1.13 -8.13 1.61
C MET A 121 1.41 -7.73 3.07
N GLN A 122 2.63 -7.30 3.38
CA GLN A 122 2.96 -6.79 4.72
C GLN A 122 2.22 -5.48 5.01
N LEU A 123 2.23 -4.54 4.06
CA LEU A 123 1.53 -3.27 4.18
C LEU A 123 0.02 -3.47 4.28
N ALA A 124 -0.56 -4.30 3.42
CA ALA A 124 -1.98 -4.65 3.48
C ALA A 124 -2.41 -5.20 4.85
N ARG A 125 -1.60 -6.09 5.44
CA ARG A 125 -1.82 -6.60 6.81
C ARG A 125 -1.72 -5.51 7.87
N LYS A 126 -0.75 -4.60 7.76
CA LYS A 126 -0.56 -3.49 8.71
C LYS A 126 -1.75 -2.51 8.68
N HIS A 127 -2.30 -2.27 7.48
CA HIS A 127 -3.46 -1.40 7.26
C HIS A 127 -4.80 -2.14 7.32
N GLN A 128 -4.80 -3.45 7.57
CA GLN A 128 -5.99 -4.31 7.70
C GLN A 128 -6.93 -4.29 6.49
N VAL A 129 -6.35 -4.21 5.29
CA VAL A 129 -7.07 -4.24 4.01
C VAL A 129 -6.61 -5.41 3.16
N MET A 130 -7.39 -5.78 2.14
CA MET A 130 -6.89 -6.74 1.16
C MET A 130 -5.75 -6.11 0.35
N PRO A 131 -4.72 -6.87 -0.07
CA PRO A 131 -3.63 -6.34 -0.91
C PRO A 131 -4.12 -5.69 -2.21
N SER A 132 -5.19 -6.21 -2.81
CA SER A 132 -5.84 -5.64 -3.99
C SER A 132 -6.51 -4.28 -3.73
N GLU A 133 -6.86 -3.99 -2.49
CA GLU A 133 -7.51 -2.75 -2.07
C GLU A 133 -6.50 -1.71 -1.55
N LEU A 134 -5.23 -2.09 -1.40
CA LEU A 134 -4.20 -1.25 -0.78
C LEU A 134 -4.03 0.10 -1.48
N TYR A 135 -4.10 0.11 -2.82
CA TYR A 135 -4.09 1.36 -3.60
C TYR A 135 -5.28 2.27 -3.27
N GLN A 136 -6.49 1.72 -3.26
CA GLN A 136 -7.69 2.49 -2.95
C GLN A 136 -7.66 3.01 -1.51
N HIS A 137 -7.19 2.19 -0.57
CA HIS A 137 -6.98 2.61 0.81
C HIS A 137 -5.98 3.76 0.91
N HIS A 138 -4.86 3.69 0.17
CA HIS A 138 -3.89 4.78 0.11
C HIS A 138 -4.52 6.09 -0.39
N GLN A 139 -5.34 6.04 -1.46
CA GLN A 139 -6.04 7.22 -1.97
C GLN A 139 -7.02 7.81 -0.95
N GLN A 140 -7.72 6.95 -0.18
CA GLN A 140 -8.62 7.40 0.89
C GLN A 140 -7.86 8.12 2.00
N LEU A 141 -6.73 7.57 2.45
CA LEU A 141 -5.90 8.20 3.49
C LEU A 141 -5.32 9.55 3.02
N LEU A 142 -4.90 9.65 1.75
CA LEU A 142 -4.45 10.91 1.16
C LEU A 142 -5.56 11.97 1.16
N ALA A 143 -6.79 11.59 0.76
CA ALA A 143 -7.93 12.49 0.77
C ALA A 143 -8.32 12.92 2.20
N GLU A 144 -8.30 11.99 3.16
CA GLU A 144 -8.57 12.28 4.57
C GLU A 144 -7.53 13.25 5.15
N LEU A 145 -6.24 13.01 4.88
CA LEU A 145 -5.16 13.89 5.35
C LEU A 145 -5.32 15.31 4.77
N GLY A 146 -5.58 15.42 3.47
CA GLY A 146 -5.81 16.73 2.84
C GLY A 146 -7.06 17.46 3.36
N SER A 147 -8.08 16.73 3.80
CA SER A 147 -9.28 17.33 4.40
C SER A 147 -9.00 17.93 5.79
N LEU A 148 -8.16 17.27 6.61
CA LEU A 148 -7.77 17.75 7.92
C LEU A 148 -6.94 19.03 7.82
N ASP A 149 -5.97 19.08 6.89
CA ASP A 149 -5.16 20.27 6.65
C ASP A 149 -6.03 21.47 6.21
N SER A 150 -7.09 21.22 5.44
CA SER A 150 -8.05 22.26 5.05
C SER A 150 -8.90 22.73 6.22
N ASP A 151 -9.27 21.85 7.14
CA ASP A 151 -10.10 22.20 8.29
C ASP A 151 -9.33 23.01 9.33
N GLU A 152 -8.04 22.77 9.53
CA GLU A 152 -7.18 23.63 10.34
C GLU A 152 -7.12 25.07 9.81
N GLN A 153 -6.98 25.23 8.48
CA GLN A 153 -6.99 26.56 7.84
C GLN A 153 -8.34 27.28 8.05
N LYS A 154 -9.47 26.57 7.89
CA LYS A 154 -10.80 27.15 8.13
C LYS A 154 -10.99 27.57 9.58
N LEU A 155 -10.45 26.79 10.54
CA LEU A 155 -10.55 27.12 11.95
C LEU A 155 -9.81 28.43 12.25
N GLU A 156 -8.59 28.60 11.72
CA GLU A 156 -7.83 29.83 11.87
C GLU A 156 -8.55 31.05 11.24
N GLU A 157 -9.16 30.89 10.06
CA GLU A 157 -9.98 31.93 9.44
C GLU A 157 -11.19 32.32 10.32
N ILE A 158 -11.90 31.34 10.91
CA ILE A 158 -13.04 31.58 11.79
C ILE A 158 -12.62 32.30 13.07
N GLU A 159 -11.48 31.93 13.67
CA GLU A 159 -10.93 32.62 14.84
C GLU A 159 -10.61 34.09 14.55
N GLN A 160 -10.01 34.39 13.39
CA GLN A 160 -9.77 35.75 12.95
C GLN A 160 -11.07 36.54 12.74
N GLN A 161 -12.08 35.93 12.11
CA GLN A 161 -13.40 36.55 11.92
C GLN A 161 -14.11 36.80 13.24
N LEU A 162 -13.99 35.89 14.21
CA LEU A 162 -14.56 36.02 15.55
C LEU A 162 -13.95 37.21 16.28
N GLU A 163 -12.61 37.32 16.29
CA GLU A 163 -11.93 38.43 16.97
C GLU A 163 -12.25 39.76 16.28
N ALA A 164 -12.28 39.82 14.95
CA ALA A 164 -12.69 41.02 14.21
C ALA A 164 -14.14 41.44 14.54
N SER A 165 -15.06 40.48 14.59
CA SER A 165 -16.46 40.73 14.93
C SER A 165 -16.63 41.20 16.37
N LYS A 166 -15.87 40.62 17.30
CA LYS A 166 -15.83 41.02 18.70
C LYS A 166 -15.30 42.44 18.88
N GLN A 167 -14.22 42.81 18.18
CA GLN A 167 -13.68 44.17 18.19
C GLN A 167 -14.67 45.19 17.63
N ASN A 168 -15.37 44.85 16.54
CA ASN A 168 -16.41 45.71 15.99
C ASN A 168 -17.58 45.85 16.97
N TYR A 169 -18.06 44.74 17.56
CA TYR A 169 -19.09 44.75 18.60
C TYR A 169 -18.70 45.69 19.75
N LEU A 170 -17.50 45.54 20.32
CA LEU A 170 -17.01 46.38 21.42
C LEU A 170 -16.96 47.86 21.01
N THR A 171 -16.49 48.16 19.80
CA THR A 171 -16.44 49.52 19.26
C THR A 171 -17.83 50.16 19.18
N GLN A 172 -18.82 49.43 18.64
CA GLN A 172 -20.19 49.94 18.53
C GLN A 172 -20.86 50.05 19.90
N ALA A 173 -20.64 49.07 20.79
CA ALA A 173 -21.15 49.09 22.15
C ALA A 173 -20.60 50.28 22.95
N GLN A 174 -19.30 50.59 22.80
CA GLN A 174 -18.68 51.78 23.40
C GLN A 174 -19.28 53.07 22.86
N LYS A 175 -19.45 53.20 21.53
CA LYS A 175 -20.11 54.37 20.93
C LYS A 175 -21.52 54.57 21.46
N LEU A 176 -22.31 53.50 21.57
CA LEU A 176 -23.66 53.53 22.12
C LEU A 176 -23.64 53.94 23.59
N SER A 177 -22.75 53.36 24.40
CA SER A 177 -22.63 53.67 25.83
C SER A 177 -22.24 55.13 26.07
N GLN A 178 -21.29 55.67 25.28
CA GLN A 178 -20.92 57.08 25.32
C GLN A 178 -22.09 57.99 24.94
N SER A 179 -22.85 57.63 23.90
CA SER A 179 -24.06 58.36 23.50
C SER A 179 -25.11 58.37 24.62
N ARG A 180 -25.41 57.21 25.20
CA ARG A 180 -26.37 57.09 26.32
C ARG A 180 -25.92 57.89 27.53
N SER A 181 -24.64 57.83 27.88
CA SER A 181 -24.07 58.60 28.99
C SER A 181 -24.15 60.11 28.78
N ARG A 182 -23.98 60.58 27.54
CA ARG A 182 -24.15 62.00 27.18
C ARG A 182 -25.59 62.45 27.38
N TYR A 183 -26.56 61.71 26.82
CA TYR A 183 -27.98 62.07 26.93
C TYR A 183 -28.53 61.88 28.34
N ALA A 184 -28.02 60.91 29.11
CA ALA A 184 -28.33 60.76 30.53
C ALA A 184 -27.98 62.04 31.32
N LYS A 185 -26.77 62.59 31.14
CA LYS A 185 -26.36 63.85 31.79
C LYS A 185 -27.20 65.06 31.37
N GLU A 186 -27.67 65.08 30.13
CA GLU A 186 -28.54 66.14 29.63
C GLU A 186 -29.94 66.06 30.27
N LEU A 187 -30.52 64.86 30.27
CA LEU A 187 -31.80 64.59 30.91
C LEU A 187 -31.75 64.84 32.43
N ASP A 188 -30.66 64.48 33.10
CA ASP A 188 -30.45 64.73 34.53
C ASP A 188 -30.62 66.20 34.90
N LYS A 189 -30.06 67.09 34.07
CA LYS A 189 -30.14 68.53 34.26
C LYS A 189 -31.55 69.05 34.03
N LEU A 190 -32.19 68.60 32.95
CA LEU A 190 -33.55 69.02 32.59
C LEU A 190 -34.55 68.62 33.68
N VAL A 191 -34.49 67.37 34.15
CA VAL A 191 -35.36 66.86 35.22
C VAL A 191 -35.07 67.55 36.55
N THR A 192 -33.79 67.76 36.90
CA THR A 192 -33.42 68.50 38.12
C THR A 192 -33.95 69.94 38.10
N ALA A 193 -33.89 70.62 36.94
CA ALA A 193 -34.46 71.96 36.79
C ALA A 193 -35.99 71.97 37.00
N SER A 194 -36.71 71.03 36.39
CA SER A 194 -38.16 70.90 36.62
C SER A 194 -38.51 70.57 38.07
N ILE A 195 -37.70 69.75 38.76
CA ILE A 195 -37.88 69.45 40.20
C ILE A 195 -37.71 70.71 41.06
N HIS A 196 -36.74 71.58 40.72
CA HIS A 196 -36.54 72.84 41.43
C HIS A 196 -37.73 73.81 41.26
N GLU A 197 -38.34 73.86 40.08
CA GLU A 197 -39.56 74.66 39.82
C GLU A 197 -40.78 74.16 40.63
N LEU A 198 -40.79 72.89 41.02
CA LEU A 198 -41.84 72.25 41.83
C LEU A 198 -41.62 72.41 43.35
N ASN A 199 -41.01 73.50 43.81
CA ASN A 199 -40.75 73.81 45.22
C ASN A 199 -39.80 72.83 45.95
N MET A 200 -38.92 72.10 45.24
CA MET A 200 -37.88 71.25 45.83
C MET A 200 -36.46 71.73 45.49
N PRO A 201 -36.02 72.91 45.96
CA PRO A 201 -34.80 73.59 45.48
C PRO A 201 -33.47 72.89 45.82
N LYS A 202 -33.49 71.79 46.58
CA LYS A 202 -32.30 70.97 46.92
C LYS A 202 -32.35 69.56 46.32
N GLY A 203 -33.41 69.20 45.60
CA GLY A 203 -33.54 67.87 45.00
C GLY A 203 -32.62 67.72 43.79
N LYS A 204 -31.94 66.57 43.66
CA LYS A 204 -31.07 66.28 42.52
C LYS A 204 -31.46 64.94 41.91
N PHE A 205 -31.66 64.92 40.60
CA PHE A 205 -31.91 63.70 39.84
C PHE A 205 -30.63 63.28 39.10
N SER A 206 -30.36 61.98 39.04
CA SER A 206 -29.18 61.43 38.36
C SER A 206 -29.46 60.07 37.74
N ILE A 207 -28.98 59.86 36.51
CA ILE A 207 -29.05 58.60 35.78
C ILE A 207 -27.64 58.01 35.68
N ALA A 208 -27.48 56.77 36.14
CA ALA A 208 -26.26 56.00 35.97
C ALA A 208 -26.36 55.14 34.69
N VAL A 209 -25.33 55.21 33.84
CA VAL A 209 -25.16 54.31 32.70
C VAL A 209 -23.92 53.47 32.98
N GLU A 210 -24.12 52.16 33.07
CA GLU A 210 -23.04 51.20 33.29
C GLU A 210 -22.69 50.49 31.98
N PHE A 211 -21.38 50.29 31.76
CA PHE A 211 -20.85 49.50 30.66
C PHE A 211 -20.18 48.27 31.27
N SER A 212 -20.79 47.10 31.08
CA SER A 212 -20.23 45.80 31.45
C SER A 212 -19.83 45.02 30.21
#